data_AF-A0A9D8NNX4-F1
#
_entry.id   AF-A0A9D8NNX4-F1
#
_cell.length_a   1.000
_cell.length_b   1.000
_cell.length_c   1.000
_cell.angle_alpha   90.00
_cell.angle_beta   90.00
_cell.angle_gamma   90.00
#
_symmetry.space_group_name_H-M   'P 1'
#
loop_
_entity.id
_entity.type
_entity.pdbx_description
1 polymer ?
#
loop_
_entity_poly.entity_id
_entity_poly.type
_entity_poly.pdbx_seq_one_letter_code
_entity_poly.pdbx_strand_id
1 'polypeptide(L)'
;MARLGKELLDRNPGLGIRPAFHLLGGPASEIFHRETYQIYVSEGLATRTTDAQLSALIAEELALAVAERGPIANGQMTASRWSPIDVPVERGGGTFGPADGTRMAELARLTPRRNSGPALDPKLSRIAEHPLDLAREILRQAGQDPAEVELCRNLSSEAHKESPRRKQLTGIK
;
A
#
# COMPACT_ATOMS: atom_id res chain seq x y z
N MET A 1 -7.78 7.03 14.37
CA MET A 1 -6.80 6.64 13.34
C MET A 1 -7.19 5.35 12.60
N ALA A 2 -7.04 4.13 13.15
CA ALA A 2 -7.29 2.88 12.39
C ALA A 2 -8.73 2.76 11.83
N ARG A 3 -9.72 3.31 12.55
CA ARG A 3 -11.10 3.42 12.08
C ARG A 3 -11.24 4.28 10.82
N LEU A 4 -10.62 5.47 10.81
CA LEU A 4 -10.67 6.41 9.67
C LEU A 4 -10.00 5.81 8.43
N GLY A 5 -8.81 5.22 8.61
CA GLY A 5 -8.10 4.56 7.51
C GLY A 5 -8.90 3.39 6.93
N LYS A 6 -9.54 2.59 7.78
CA LYS A 6 -10.42 1.50 7.32
C LYS A 6 -11.64 2.04 6.56
N GLU A 7 -12.29 3.09 7.07
CA GLU A 7 -13.44 3.70 6.43
C GLU A 7 -13.11 4.24 5.03
N LEU A 8 -11.95 4.88 4.88
CA LEU A 8 -11.43 5.30 3.57
C LEU A 8 -11.28 4.10 2.62
N LEU A 9 -10.67 3.00 3.06
CA LEU A 9 -10.49 1.81 2.22
C LEU A 9 -11.82 1.12 1.87
N ASP A 10 -12.74 1.00 2.82
CA ASP A 10 -14.03 0.34 2.60
C ASP A 10 -14.91 1.12 1.60
N ARG A 11 -14.78 2.45 1.59
CA ARG A 11 -15.45 3.34 0.62
C ARG A 11 -14.75 3.40 -0.74
N ASN A 12 -13.50 2.97 -0.82
CA ASN A 12 -12.66 3.02 -2.01
C ASN A 12 -12.12 1.63 -2.40
N PRO A 13 -12.97 0.62 -2.65
CA PRO A 13 -12.53 -0.75 -2.93
C PRO A 13 -11.70 -0.86 -4.23
N GLY A 14 -11.81 0.12 -5.13
CA GLY A 14 -11.09 0.18 -6.40
C GLY A 14 -9.60 0.51 -6.29
N LEU A 15 -9.09 0.92 -5.12
CA LEU A 15 -7.66 1.27 -4.92
C LEU A 15 -6.73 0.06 -5.08
N GLY A 16 -7.25 -1.16 -4.90
CA GLY A 16 -6.46 -2.38 -5.10
C GLY A 16 -5.32 -2.60 -4.10
N ILE A 17 -5.23 -1.78 -3.05
CA ILE A 17 -4.29 -1.93 -1.93
C ILE A 17 -5.06 -2.10 -0.61
N ARG A 18 -4.44 -2.75 0.38
CA ARG A 18 -5.01 -2.94 1.72
C ARG A 18 -3.94 -2.75 2.79
N PRO A 19 -3.50 -1.50 3.02
CA PRO A 19 -2.48 -1.24 4.01
C PRO A 19 -2.98 -1.47 5.44
N ALA A 20 -2.08 -1.98 6.28
CA ALA A 20 -2.22 -1.94 7.72
C ALA A 20 -1.84 -0.55 8.23
N PHE A 21 -2.65 -0.02 9.14
CA PHE A 21 -2.42 1.28 9.76
C PHE A 21 -1.70 1.10 11.11
N HIS A 22 -0.55 1.74 11.26
CA HIS A 22 0.27 1.68 12.46
C HIS A 22 0.39 3.05 13.11
N LEU A 23 0.14 3.10 14.41
CA LEU A 23 0.41 4.28 15.23
C LEU A 23 1.82 4.17 15.81
N LEU A 24 2.67 5.16 15.55
CA LEU A 24 4.00 5.26 16.12
C LEU A 24 3.96 6.15 17.36
N GLY A 25 4.30 5.60 18.53
CA GLY A 25 4.34 6.38 19.77
C GLY A 25 5.43 7.45 19.76
N GLY A 26 5.14 8.62 20.31
CA GLY A 26 6.10 9.72 20.45
C GLY A 26 5.64 11.07 19.89
N PRO A 27 6.34 12.16 20.23
CA PRO A 27 5.87 13.53 20.00
C PRO A 27 6.14 14.06 18.59
N ALA A 28 6.92 13.35 17.78
CA ALA A 28 7.25 13.76 16.42
C ALA A 28 6.00 13.80 15.54
N SER A 29 5.97 14.69 14.55
CA SER A 29 4.88 14.82 13.59
C SER A 29 5.28 14.11 12.30
N GLU A 30 4.88 12.85 12.11
CA GLU A 30 5.36 12.00 11.01
C GLU A 30 4.21 11.21 10.40
N ILE A 31 4.21 11.16 9.07
CA ILE A 31 3.35 10.27 8.29
C ILE A 31 4.13 9.74 7.10
N PHE A 32 4.08 8.42 6.88
CA PHE A 32 4.69 7.79 5.72
C PHE A 32 4.13 6.39 5.50
N HIS A 33 4.15 5.94 4.25
CA HIS A 33 3.90 4.54 3.91
C HIS A 33 5.21 3.75 3.72
N ARG A 34 5.08 2.43 3.83
CA ARG A 34 6.10 1.47 3.43
C ARG A 34 5.48 0.50 2.43
N GLU A 35 5.99 0.54 1.21
CA GLU A 35 5.44 -0.22 0.09
C GLU A 35 3.92 0.04 -0.04
N THR A 36 3.12 -0.95 -0.45
CA THR A 36 1.67 -0.77 -0.67
C THR A 36 0.80 -1.29 0.48
N TYR A 37 1.40 -1.76 1.57
CA TYR A 37 0.70 -2.52 2.60
C TYR A 37 0.88 -2.00 4.03
N GLN A 38 1.62 -0.91 4.24
CA GLN A 38 1.82 -0.33 5.57
C GLN A 38 1.76 1.19 5.50
N ILE A 39 0.96 1.79 6.38
CA ILE A 39 0.93 3.24 6.61
C ILE A 39 1.21 3.49 8.08
N TYR A 40 2.17 4.36 8.34
CA TYR A 40 2.61 4.77 9.66
C TYR A 40 2.19 6.22 9.90
N VAL A 41 1.57 6.46 11.05
CA VAL A 41 1.21 7.80 11.54
C VAL A 41 1.76 7.93 12.95
N SER A 42 2.39 9.06 13.29
CA SER A 42 2.82 9.31 14.66
C SER A 42 1.69 9.78 15.57
N GLU A 43 1.82 9.51 16.86
CA GLU A 43 0.91 10.02 17.89
C GLU A 43 0.95 11.56 17.97
N GLY A 44 2.12 12.17 17.83
CA GLY A 44 2.27 13.62 17.78
C GLY A 44 1.50 14.28 16.63
N LEU A 45 1.41 13.64 15.47
CA LEU A 45 0.60 14.13 14.35
C LEU A 45 -0.89 13.90 14.60
N ALA A 46 -1.26 12.70 15.06
CA ALA A 46 -2.66 12.33 15.30
C ALA A 46 -3.33 13.16 16.42
N THR A 47 -2.56 13.66 17.38
CA THR A 47 -3.08 14.48 18.49
C THR A 47 -3.22 15.97 18.14
N ARG A 48 -2.50 16.45 17.11
CA ARG A 48 -2.50 17.86 16.67
C ARG A 48 -3.48 18.14 15.53
N THR A 49 -4.09 17.10 14.98
CA THR A 49 -4.98 17.18 13.81
C THR A 49 -6.41 16.82 14.19
N THR A 50 -7.38 17.38 13.48
CA THR A 50 -8.78 16.92 13.57
C THR A 50 -8.96 15.62 12.79
N ASP A 51 -10.05 14.89 13.03
CA ASP A 51 -10.35 13.67 12.27
C ASP A 51 -10.44 13.92 10.75
N ALA A 52 -10.95 15.08 10.33
CA ALA A 52 -11.03 15.47 8.92
C ALA A 52 -9.63 15.68 8.31
N GLN A 53 -8.77 16.40 9.02
CA GLN A 53 -7.38 16.65 8.61
C GLN A 53 -6.57 15.35 8.58
N LEU A 54 -6.74 14.50 9.59
CA LEU A 54 -6.06 13.21 9.66
C LEU A 54 -6.51 12.28 8.52
N SER A 55 -7.80 12.28 8.20
CA SER A 55 -8.32 11.57 7.02
C SER A 55 -7.69 12.08 5.73
N ALA A 56 -7.53 13.40 5.56
CA ALA A 56 -6.91 13.98 4.37
C ALA A 56 -5.44 13.58 4.23
N LEU A 57 -4.67 13.64 5.33
CA LEU A 57 -3.27 13.19 5.36
C LEU A 57 -3.15 11.69 5.03
N ILE A 58 -4.05 10.87 5.57
CA ILE A 58 -4.07 9.44 5.25
C ILE A 58 -4.44 9.20 3.77
N ALA A 59 -5.39 9.96 3.22
CA ALA A 59 -5.78 9.86 1.82
C ALA A 59 -4.63 10.26 0.86
N GLU A 60 -3.86 11.28 1.22
CA GLU A 60 -2.65 11.67 0.49
C GLU A 60 -1.60 10.55 0.50
N GLU A 61 -1.30 9.97 1.66
CA GLU A 61 -0.38 8.83 1.73
C GLU A 61 -0.86 7.60 0.97
N LEU A 62 -2.16 7.31 1.02
CA LEU A 62 -2.75 6.23 0.24
C LEU A 62 -2.56 6.48 -1.25
N ALA A 63 -2.79 7.71 -1.72
CA ALA A 63 -2.62 8.07 -3.11
C ALA A 63 -1.15 7.96 -3.55
N LEU A 64 -0.20 8.39 -2.71
CA LEU A 64 1.23 8.21 -2.95
C LEU A 64 1.61 6.74 -3.03
N ALA A 65 1.16 5.90 -2.09
CA ALA A 65 1.42 4.46 -2.11
C ALA A 65 0.84 3.78 -3.36
N VAL A 66 -0.32 4.23 -3.85
CA VAL A 66 -0.92 3.74 -5.10
C VAL A 66 -0.12 4.20 -6.32
N ALA A 67 0.34 5.45 -6.34
CA ALA A 67 1.18 5.97 -7.43
C ALA A 67 2.53 5.22 -7.50
N GLU A 68 3.16 4.97 -6.35
CA GLU A 68 4.41 4.21 -6.25
C GLU A 68 4.26 2.73 -6.65
N ARG A 69 3.05 2.15 -6.53
CA ARG A 69 2.78 0.77 -6.98
C ARG A 69 3.12 0.58 -8.45
N GLY A 70 2.81 1.56 -9.30
CA GLY A 70 3.11 1.57 -10.74
C GLY A 70 2.71 0.29 -11.51
N PRO A 71 3.07 0.16 -12.79
CA PRO A 71 2.77 -1.03 -13.60
C PRO A 71 3.57 -2.30 -13.20
N ILE A 72 4.25 -2.31 -12.05
CA ILE A 72 4.86 -3.53 -11.48
C ILE A 72 3.78 -4.60 -11.20
N ALA A 73 2.51 -4.17 -11.05
CA ALA A 73 1.35 -5.06 -10.96
C ALA A 73 0.89 -5.66 -12.31
N ASN A 74 1.31 -5.11 -13.46
CA ASN A 74 0.90 -5.56 -14.80
C ASN A 74 1.86 -6.58 -15.43
N GLY A 75 2.44 -7.48 -14.61
CA GLY A 75 3.07 -8.70 -15.11
C GLY A 75 4.55 -8.63 -15.50
N GLN A 76 5.28 -7.54 -15.21
CA GLN A 76 6.74 -7.56 -15.30
C GLN A 76 7.36 -8.00 -13.97
N MET A 77 7.33 -9.31 -13.75
CA MET A 77 8.18 -10.01 -12.78
C MET A 77 9.65 -9.78 -13.15
N THR A 78 10.41 -9.05 -12.34
CA THR A 78 11.77 -9.50 -12.09
C THR A 78 11.67 -10.74 -11.20
N ALA A 79 11.59 -11.89 -11.86
CA ALA A 79 11.75 -13.20 -11.23
C ALA A 79 13.20 -13.33 -10.72
N SER A 80 13.53 -12.65 -9.63
CA SER A 80 14.67 -12.97 -8.80
C SER A 80 14.28 -12.54 -7.38
N ARG A 81 14.17 -13.46 -6.43
CA ARG A 81 15.26 -14.29 -5.90
C ARG A 81 14.68 -15.63 -5.43
N TRP A 82 15.23 -16.72 -5.94
CA TRP A 82 14.94 -18.12 -5.60
C TRP A 82 13.57 -18.69 -6.00
N SER A 83 13.47 -19.10 -7.27
CA SER A 83 12.78 -20.36 -7.55
C SER A 83 13.72 -21.51 -7.12
N PRO A 84 13.25 -22.53 -6.39
CA PRO A 84 14.04 -23.74 -6.14
C PRO A 84 14.56 -24.32 -7.46
N ILE A 85 15.78 -24.85 -7.47
CA ILE A 85 16.33 -25.55 -8.63
C ILE A 85 15.50 -26.82 -8.84
N ASP A 86 14.73 -26.87 -9.91
CA ASP A 86 14.00 -28.06 -10.32
C ASP A 86 15.00 -29.07 -10.91
N VAL A 87 15.35 -30.09 -10.13
CA VAL A 87 16.09 -31.25 -10.62
C VAL A 87 15.07 -32.29 -11.09
N PRO A 88 14.96 -32.59 -12.39
CA PRO A 88 14.05 -33.64 -12.86
C PRO A 88 14.65 -35.01 -12.51
N VAL A 89 14.04 -35.68 -11.53
CA VAL A 89 14.22 -37.13 -11.34
C VAL A 89 13.26 -37.84 -12.30
N GLU A 90 13.70 -38.96 -12.88
CA GLU A 90 13.27 -39.51 -14.17
C GLU A 90 11.76 -39.59 -14.52
N ARG A 91 11.56 -39.52 -15.83
CA ARG A 91 10.31 -39.39 -16.58
C ARG A 91 9.54 -40.72 -16.65
N GLY A 92 8.53 -40.87 -15.78
CA GLY A 92 7.59 -41.99 -15.78
C GLY A 92 6.16 -41.57 -15.49
N GLY A 93 5.60 -40.63 -16.26
CA GLY A 93 4.21 -40.18 -16.14
C GLY A 93 3.73 -39.59 -17.47
N GLY A 94 2.58 -40.05 -17.96
CA GLY A 94 2.04 -39.73 -19.28
C GLY A 94 1.69 -38.25 -19.52
N THR A 95 1.02 -38.00 -20.65
CA THR A 95 0.71 -36.71 -21.29
C THR A 95 -0.02 -35.65 -20.44
N PHE A 96 -0.28 -35.90 -19.16
CA PHE A 96 -0.99 -35.03 -18.21
C PHE A 96 -0.14 -34.67 -16.99
N GLY A 97 1.17 -34.46 -17.15
CA GLY A 97 2.02 -33.95 -16.07
C GLY A 97 2.15 -34.90 -14.86
N PRO A 98 2.96 -34.53 -13.85
CA PRO A 98 3.12 -35.35 -12.65
C PRO A 98 1.81 -35.42 -11.85
N ALA A 99 1.40 -36.64 -11.45
CA ALA A 99 0.18 -36.91 -10.69
C ALA A 99 0.19 -36.34 -9.26
N ASP A 100 1.34 -35.87 -8.79
CA ASP A 100 1.51 -35.40 -7.42
C ASP A 100 1.19 -33.90 -7.29
N GLY A 101 -0.07 -33.61 -6.98
CA GLY A 101 -0.51 -32.29 -6.49
C GLY A 101 0.23 -31.83 -5.21
N THR A 102 0.97 -32.72 -4.57
CA THR A 102 1.84 -32.48 -3.41
C THR A 102 2.89 -31.43 -3.71
N ARG A 103 3.54 -31.48 -4.89
CA ARG A 103 4.57 -30.50 -5.29
C ARG A 103 3.99 -29.10 -5.50
N MET A 104 2.78 -29.03 -6.05
CA MET A 104 2.04 -27.76 -6.20
C MET A 104 1.63 -27.19 -4.84
N ALA A 105 1.23 -28.05 -3.89
CA ALA A 105 0.90 -27.63 -2.53
C ALA A 105 2.13 -27.12 -1.76
N GLU A 106 3.31 -27.70 -1.97
CA GLU A 106 4.57 -27.24 -1.39
C GLU A 106 5.00 -25.89 -1.97
N LEU A 107 4.95 -25.72 -3.30
CA LEU A 107 5.24 -24.44 -3.95
C LEU A 107 4.26 -23.33 -3.53
N ALA A 108 2.98 -23.66 -3.32
CA ALA A 108 1.98 -22.71 -2.85
C ALA A 108 2.27 -22.19 -1.43
N ARG A 109 2.97 -22.96 -0.58
CA ARG A 109 3.40 -22.53 0.77
C ARG A 109 4.64 -21.64 0.73
N LEU A 110 5.52 -21.87 -0.24
CA LEU A 110 6.78 -21.13 -0.41
C LEU A 110 6.58 -19.81 -1.14
N THR A 111 5.52 -19.68 -1.94
CA THR A 111 5.21 -18.42 -2.61
C THR A 111 4.69 -17.44 -1.56
N PRO A 112 5.39 -16.33 -1.25
CA PRO A 112 4.86 -15.33 -0.34
C PRO A 112 3.53 -14.85 -0.92
N ARG A 113 2.44 -14.97 -0.13
CA ARG A 113 1.19 -14.27 -0.43
C ARG A 113 1.51 -12.77 -0.43
N ARG A 114 1.86 -12.23 -1.60
CA ARG A 114 1.84 -10.79 -1.81
C ARG A 114 0.41 -10.38 -1.53
N ASN A 115 0.21 -9.54 -0.51
CA ASN A 115 -1.04 -8.81 -0.31
C ASN A 115 -1.26 -7.77 -1.43
N SER A 116 -0.94 -8.12 -2.69
CA SER A 116 -1.39 -7.38 -3.84
C SER A 116 -2.90 -7.60 -3.90
N GLY A 117 -3.65 -6.58 -3.47
CA GLY A 117 -5.09 -6.56 -3.63
C GLY A 117 -5.48 -6.64 -5.10
N PRO A 118 -6.79 -6.58 -5.41
CA PRO A 118 -7.28 -6.58 -6.77
C PRO A 118 -6.58 -5.52 -7.63
N ALA A 119 -6.62 -5.68 -8.95
CA ALA A 119 -6.09 -4.68 -9.87
C ALA A 119 -6.73 -3.31 -9.56
N LEU A 120 -5.92 -2.25 -9.62
CA LEU A 120 -6.38 -0.87 -9.48
C LEU A 120 -7.42 -0.58 -10.58
N ASP A 121 -8.54 0.05 -10.21
CA ASP A 121 -9.56 0.46 -11.19
C ASP A 121 -8.91 1.33 -12.29
N PRO A 122 -9.14 1.04 -13.58
CA PRO A 122 -8.57 1.83 -14.68
C PRO A 122 -8.83 3.33 -14.60
N LYS A 123 -9.97 3.76 -14.02
CA LYS A 123 -10.27 5.18 -13.80
C LYS A 123 -9.36 5.78 -12.74
N LEU A 124 -9.20 5.09 -11.61
CA LEU A 124 -8.31 5.52 -10.53
C LEU A 124 -6.84 5.46 -10.95
N SER A 125 -6.47 4.53 -11.83
CA SER A 125 -5.12 4.43 -12.39
C SER A 125 -4.71 5.67 -13.19
N ARG A 126 -5.64 6.32 -13.90
CA ARG A 126 -5.35 7.58 -14.62
C ARG A 126 -5.16 8.74 -13.66
N ILE A 127 -5.98 8.79 -12.61
CA ILE A 127 -5.92 9.83 -11.59
C ILE A 127 -4.66 9.66 -10.72
N ALA A 128 -4.20 8.43 -10.52
CA ALA A 128 -2.99 8.11 -9.77
C ALA A 128 -1.70 8.73 -10.35
N GLU A 129 -1.70 9.16 -11.63
CA GLU A 129 -0.61 9.96 -12.22
C GLU A 129 -0.41 11.29 -11.47
N HIS A 130 -1.46 11.80 -10.82
CA HIS A 130 -1.45 12.99 -9.98
C HIS A 130 -1.94 12.63 -8.56
N PRO A 131 -1.03 12.32 -7.62
CA PRO A 131 -1.41 11.82 -6.29
C PRO A 131 -2.38 12.71 -5.51
N LEU A 132 -2.28 14.04 -5.65
CA LEU A 132 -3.21 14.97 -5.02
C LEU A 132 -4.63 14.87 -5.58
N ASP A 133 -4.78 14.60 -6.87
CA ASP A 133 -6.08 14.42 -7.51
C ASP A 133 -6.73 13.12 -7.01
N LEU A 134 -5.91 12.08 -6.85
CA LEU A 134 -6.34 10.81 -6.30
C LEU A 134 -6.74 10.93 -4.82
N ALA A 135 -5.98 11.68 -4.02
CA ALA A 135 -6.31 11.93 -2.61
C ALA A 135 -7.68 12.63 -2.47
N ARG A 136 -7.94 13.64 -3.31
CA ARG A 136 -9.24 14.33 -3.34
C ARG A 136 -10.37 13.41 -3.76
N GLU A 137 -10.14 12.55 -4.75
CA GLU A 137 -11.12 11.56 -5.19
C GLU A 137 -11.41 10.52 -4.10
N ILE A 138 -10.40 10.08 -3.35
CA ILE A 138 -10.54 9.15 -2.22
C ILE A 138 -11.44 9.73 -1.14
N LEU A 139 -11.22 11.00 -0.76
CA LEU A 139 -12.06 11.70 0.22
C LEU A 139 -13.47 11.90 -0.30
N ARG A 140 -13.62 12.28 -1.57
CA ARG A 140 -14.92 12.47 -2.21
C ARG A 140 -15.76 11.19 -2.19
N GLN A 141 -15.16 10.04 -2.48
CA GLN A 141 -15.82 8.73 -2.41
C GLN A 141 -16.16 8.32 -0.97
N ALA A 142 -15.34 8.75 0.00
CA ALA A 142 -15.61 8.56 1.42
C ALA A 142 -16.68 9.53 1.99
N GLY A 143 -17.14 10.51 1.21
CA GLY A 143 -18.11 11.52 1.66
C GLY A 143 -17.50 12.60 2.55
N GLN A 144 -16.18 12.79 2.48
CA GLN A 144 -15.43 13.82 3.20
C GLN A 144 -15.12 15.01 2.27
N ASP A 145 -14.81 16.17 2.86
CA ASP A 145 -14.50 17.39 2.09
C ASP A 145 -13.13 17.28 1.41
N PRO A 146 -13.05 17.32 0.06
CA PRO A 146 -11.77 17.28 -0.65
C PRO A 146 -10.90 18.54 -0.43
N ALA A 147 -11.47 19.65 0.06
CA ALA A 147 -10.70 20.87 0.33
C ALA A 147 -9.69 20.69 1.47
N GLU A 148 -9.93 19.72 2.37
CA GLU A 148 -9.05 19.41 3.50
C GLU A 148 -7.64 18.99 3.05
N VAL A 149 -7.50 18.41 1.86
CA VAL A 149 -6.17 18.06 1.29
C VAL A 149 -5.31 19.31 1.10
N GLU A 150 -5.90 20.40 0.60
CA GLU A 150 -5.16 21.64 0.36
C GLU A 150 -4.90 22.40 1.66
N LEU A 151 -5.84 22.35 2.61
CA LEU A 151 -5.66 22.94 3.94
C LEU A 151 -4.53 22.27 4.72
N CYS A 152 -4.33 20.97 4.54
CA CYS A 152 -3.29 20.20 5.20
C CYS A 152 -1.92 20.24 4.51
N ARG A 153 -1.74 20.95 3.39
CA ARG A 153 -0.47 20.95 2.62
C ARG A 153 0.77 21.27 3.46
N ASN A 154 0.67 22.29 4.31
CA ASN A 154 1.80 22.71 5.14
C ASN A 154 2.16 21.61 6.14
N LEU A 155 1.14 21.03 6.80
CA LEU A 155 1.31 19.94 7.75
C LEU A 155 1.84 18.67 7.09
N SER A 156 1.37 18.35 5.89
CA SER A 156 1.85 17.21 5.09
C SER A 156 3.33 17.38 4.76
N SER A 157 3.72 18.55 4.23
CA SER A 157 5.11 18.84 3.91
C SER A 157 6.03 18.81 5.14
N GLU A 158 5.58 19.29 6.29
CA GLU A 158 6.31 19.20 7.55
C GLU A 158 6.47 17.75 7.99
N ALA A 159 5.39 16.97 7.98
CA ALA A 159 5.39 15.58 8.40
C ALA A 159 6.30 14.68 7.56
N HIS A 160 6.40 14.94 6.25
CA HIS A 160 7.35 14.23 5.38
C HIS A 160 8.81 14.61 5.63
N LYS A 161 9.08 15.88 5.96
CA LYS A 161 10.43 16.37 6.26
C LYS A 161 10.94 15.82 7.59
N GLU A 162 10.09 15.82 8.61
CA GLU A 162 10.43 15.40 9.97
C GLU A 162 10.40 13.88 10.16
N SER A 163 10.74 13.07 9.15
CA SER A 163 10.59 11.61 9.17
C SER A 163 11.90 10.82 9.39
N PRO A 164 12.58 10.89 10.57
CA PRO A 164 13.75 10.07 10.86
C PRO A 164 13.38 8.58 10.96
N ARG A 165 12.19 8.22 11.44
CA ARG A 165 11.77 6.83 11.56
C ARG A 165 11.46 6.19 10.22
N ARG A 166 11.05 6.98 9.22
CA ARG A 166 10.92 6.52 7.83
C ARG A 166 12.22 5.86 7.37
N LYS A 167 13.36 6.53 7.54
CA LYS A 167 14.68 5.99 7.15
C LYS A 167 15.02 4.68 7.87
N GLN A 168 14.70 4.58 9.16
CA GLN A 168 14.95 3.37 9.95
C GLN A 168 14.05 2.19 9.55
N LEU A 169 12.78 2.45 9.22
CA LEU A 169 11.77 1.42 8.98
C LEU A 169 11.64 1.00 7.51
N THR A 170 11.93 1.90 6.57
CA THR A 170 11.94 1.57 5.13
C THR A 170 13.31 1.11 4.65
N GLY A 171 14.39 1.37 5.39
CA GLY A 171 15.75 0.97 5.03
C GLY A 171 16.31 1.71 3.80
N ILE A 172 15.63 2.77 3.35
CA ILE A 172 16.07 3.60 2.23
C ILE A 172 17.14 4.57 2.77
N LYS A 173 18.37 4.41 2.29
CA LYS A 173 19.49 5.36 2.51
C LYS A 173 19.27 6.64 1.71
#